data_AF-A0A854DY25-F1
#
_entry.id   AF-A0A854DY25-F1
#
_cell.length_a   1.000
_cell.length_b   1.000
_cell.length_c   1.000
_cell.angle_alpha   90.00
_cell.angle_beta   90.00
_cell.angle_gamma   90.00
#
_symmetry.space_group_name_H-M   'P 1'
#
loop_
_entity.id
_entity.type
_entity.pdbx_description
1 polymer ?
#
loop_
_entity_poly.entity_id
_entity_poly.type
_entity_poly.pdbx_seq_one_letter_code
_entity_poly.pdbx_strand_id
1 'polypeptide(L)'
;MELYWRLFTSCTSQQAALKVAARMFEQAGLEVSNLHAEPYHKGGFMVSACSRHAAQSWPEFVVLALASAQCTGRGWLLSGSIAEELDAWSNHSLVSGVSSIHIQAERRE
;
A
#
# COMPACT_ATOMS: atom_id res chain seq x y z
N MET A 1 2.50 14.19 4.59
CA MET A 1 3.30 13.51 3.54
C MET A 1 2.45 12.40 2.93
N GLU A 2 2.69 12.04 1.67
CA GLU A 2 1.87 11.06 0.93
C GLU A 2 2.55 9.69 0.91
N LEU A 3 1.75 8.63 1.03
CA LEU A 3 2.18 7.25 0.85
C LEU A 3 1.36 6.62 -0.28
N TYR A 4 2.06 6.18 -1.32
CA TYR A 4 1.46 5.50 -2.46
C TYR A 4 1.40 4.01 -2.20
N TRP A 5 0.26 3.41 -2.50
CA TRP A 5 -0.03 2.00 -2.32
C TRP A 5 -0.22 1.35 -3.67
N ARG A 6 0.32 0.14 -3.85
CA ARG A 6 -0.05 -0.77 -4.94
C ARG A 6 -0.37 -2.14 -4.34
N LEU A 7 -1.60 -2.60 -4.54
CA LEU A 7 -2.10 -3.89 -4.10
C LEU A 7 -2.23 -4.81 -5.30
N PHE A 8 -1.57 -5.95 -5.26
CA PHE A 8 -1.67 -6.94 -6.33
C PHE A 8 -2.70 -7.98 -5.91
N THR A 9 -3.78 -8.10 -6.68
CA THR A 9 -4.93 -8.95 -6.36
C THR A 9 -5.04 -10.10 -7.35
N SER A 10 -5.52 -11.26 -6.88
CA SER A 10 -5.82 -12.41 -7.74
C SER A 10 -7.27 -12.42 -8.25
N CYS A 11 -7.98 -11.29 -8.13
CA CYS A 11 -9.39 -11.19 -8.51
C CYS A 11 -9.58 -11.30 -10.03
N THR A 12 -10.72 -11.86 -10.46
CA THR A 12 -11.05 -12.06 -11.87
C THR A 12 -11.76 -10.85 -12.50
N SER A 13 -12.14 -9.85 -11.71
CA SER A 13 -12.76 -8.61 -12.19
C SER A 13 -12.25 -7.38 -11.46
N GLN A 14 -12.26 -6.25 -12.16
CA GLN A 14 -11.85 -4.95 -11.62
C GLN A 14 -12.69 -4.55 -10.40
N GLN A 15 -14.00 -4.78 -10.45
CA GLN A 15 -14.91 -4.46 -9.35
C GLN A 15 -14.61 -5.27 -8.10
N ALA A 16 -14.27 -6.56 -8.25
CA ALA A 16 -13.88 -7.39 -7.12
C ALA A 16 -12.55 -6.92 -6.51
N ALA A 17 -11.57 -6.56 -7.35
CA ALA A 17 -10.28 -6.02 -6.89
C ALA A 17 -10.46 -4.72 -6.07
N LEU A 18 -11.27 -3.78 -6.58
CA LEU A 18 -11.58 -2.53 -5.88
C LEU A 18 -12.29 -2.78 -4.54
N LYS A 19 -13.23 -3.73 -4.50
CA LYS A 19 -13.95 -4.08 -3.27
C LYS A 19 -13.03 -4.68 -2.21
N VAL A 20 -12.12 -5.56 -2.61
CA VAL A 20 -11.12 -6.17 -1.71
C VAL A 20 -10.16 -5.10 -1.18
N ALA A 21 -9.67 -4.21 -2.06
CA ALA A 21 -8.81 -3.11 -1.67
C ALA A 21 -9.48 -2.14 -0.68
N ALA A 22 -10.72 -1.72 -0.97
CA ALA A 22 -11.49 -0.85 -0.08
C ALA A 22 -11.66 -1.47 1.32
N ARG A 23 -12.01 -2.76 1.37
CA ARG A 23 -12.10 -3.50 2.63
C ARG A 23 -10.78 -3.54 3.39
N MET A 24 -9.66 -3.75 2.69
CA MET A 24 -8.33 -3.78 3.32
C MET A 24 -8.00 -2.44 3.98
N PHE A 25 -8.24 -1.32 3.29
CA PHE A 25 -8.01 0.01 3.85
C PHE A 25 -8.96 0.32 5.01
N GLU A 26 -10.24 -0.04 4.90
CA GLU A 26 -11.23 0.10 5.97
C GLU A 26 -10.82 -0.66 7.24
N GLN A 27 -10.42 -1.94 7.10
CA GLN A 27 -9.96 -2.77 8.22
C GLN A 27 -8.68 -2.25 8.87
N ALA A 28 -7.83 -1.58 8.09
CA ALA A 28 -6.61 -0.96 8.59
C ALA A 28 -6.83 0.44 9.18
N GLY A 29 -8.06 0.98 9.12
CA GLY A 29 -8.37 2.34 9.55
C GLY A 29 -7.67 3.41 8.70
N LEU A 30 -7.46 3.14 7.40
CA LEU A 30 -6.75 4.02 6.48
C LEU A 30 -7.71 4.72 5.54
N GLU A 31 -7.67 6.04 5.53
CA GLU A 31 -8.31 6.85 4.50
C GLU A 31 -7.38 6.95 3.28
N VAL A 32 -7.93 6.59 2.12
CA VAL A 32 -7.20 6.63 0.85
C VAL A 32 -7.96 7.41 -0.22
N SER A 33 -7.20 7.97 -1.15
CA SER A 33 -7.66 8.70 -2.32
C SER A 33 -7.16 8.02 -3.60
N ASN A 34 -7.72 8.41 -4.74
CA ASN A 34 -7.32 7.94 -6.08
C ASN A 34 -7.34 6.41 -6.23
N LEU A 35 -8.28 5.74 -5.57
CA LEU A 35 -8.43 4.28 -5.65
C LEU A 35 -8.82 3.87 -7.08
N HIS A 36 -7.92 3.19 -7.78
CA HIS A 36 -8.16 2.70 -9.14
C HIS A 36 -7.52 1.33 -9.35
N ALA A 37 -8.07 0.56 -10.27
CA ALA A 37 -7.61 -0.79 -10.55
C ALA A 37 -7.38 -0.97 -12.05
N GLU A 38 -6.29 -1.64 -12.40
CA GLU A 38 -5.92 -1.97 -13.78
C GLU A 38 -5.47 -3.43 -13.89
N PRO A 39 -5.64 -4.08 -15.07
CA PRO A 39 -5.17 -5.45 -15.27
C PRO A 39 -3.67 -5.58 -15.02
N TYR A 40 -3.27 -6.62 -14.30
CA TYR A 40 -1.85 -6.89 -14.04
C TYR A 40 -1.31 -7.94 -15.02
N HIS A 41 -0.11 -7.69 -15.57
CA HIS A 41 0.48 -8.53 -16.62
C HIS A 41 0.73 -10.00 -16.20
N LYS A 42 0.79 -10.29 -14.89
CA LYS A 42 0.90 -11.67 -14.35
C LYS A 42 -0.46 -12.29 -13.98
N GLY A 43 -1.55 -11.69 -14.44
CA GLY A 43 -2.91 -12.06 -14.08
C GLY A 43 -3.44 -11.29 -12.87
N GLY A 44 -4.77 -11.17 -12.79
CA GLY A 44 -5.45 -10.40 -11.76
C GLY A 44 -5.42 -8.89 -12.02
N PHE A 45 -5.48 -8.10 -10.94
CA PHE A 45 -5.52 -6.63 -11.02
C PHE A 45 -4.54 -6.00 -10.02
N MET A 46 -3.89 -4.93 -10.44
CA MET A 46 -3.16 -4.03 -9.55
C MET A 46 -4.10 -2.88 -9.16
N VAL A 47 -4.24 -2.65 -7.86
CA VAL A 47 -5.02 -1.55 -7.31
C VAL A 47 -4.09 -0.51 -6.72
N SER A 48 -4.17 0.72 -7.19
CA SER A 48 -3.35 1.83 -6.74
C SER A 48 -4.17 2.79 -5.88
N ALA A 49 -3.57 3.35 -4.84
CA ALA A 49 -4.21 4.32 -3.94
C ALA A 49 -3.16 5.25 -3.29
N CYS A 50 -3.61 6.34 -2.67
CA CYS A 50 -2.75 7.26 -1.92
C CYS A 50 -3.35 7.56 -0.54
N SER A 51 -2.59 7.36 0.54
CA SER A 51 -2.94 7.83 1.88
C SER A 51 -2.11 9.06 2.26
N ARG A 52 -2.68 9.90 3.13
CA ARG A 52 -1.98 11.07 3.68
C ARG A 52 -1.70 10.86 5.16
N HIS A 53 -0.45 11.09 5.54
CA HIS A 53 0.01 10.99 6.93
C HIS A 53 0.35 12.38 7.46
N ALA A 54 -0.19 12.68 8.64
CA ALA A 54 0.06 13.93 9.37
C ALA A 54 1.39 13.86 10.15
N ALA A 55 2.50 13.72 9.42
CA ALA A 55 3.84 13.75 9.97
C ALA A 55 4.46 15.15 9.82
N GLN A 56 5.21 15.59 10.82
CA GLN A 56 5.94 16.85 10.85
C GLN A 56 7.38 16.70 10.34
N SER A 57 7.89 15.47 10.32
CA SER A 57 9.23 15.16 9.82
C SER A 57 9.25 13.87 9.00
N TRP A 58 10.28 13.72 8.18
CA TRP A 58 10.47 12.50 7.39
C TRP A 58 10.65 11.24 8.26
N PRO A 59 11.48 11.23 9.33
CA PRO A 59 11.59 10.06 10.20
C PRO A 59 10.25 9.66 10.85
N GLU A 60 9.48 10.64 11.31
CA GLU A 60 8.14 10.40 11.86
C GLU A 60 7.21 9.80 10.79
N PHE A 61 7.26 10.33 9.57
CA PHE A 61 6.49 9.79 8.45
C PHE A 61 6.84 8.33 8.16
N VAL A 62 8.13 7.98 8.10
CA VAL A 62 8.57 6.59 7.86
C VAL A 62 8.01 5.65 8.92
N VAL A 63 8.06 6.04 10.19
CA VAL A 63 7.50 5.23 11.29
C VAL A 63 5.98 5.07 11.15
N LEU A 64 5.25 6.17 10.91
CA LEU A 64 3.80 6.14 10.75
C LEU A 64 3.36 5.32 9.52
N ALA A 65 4.05 5.49 8.39
CA ALA A 65 3.80 4.75 7.17
C ALA A 65 4.00 3.24 7.38
N LEU A 66 5.10 2.84 8.01
CA LEU A 66 5.37 1.43 8.32
C LEU A 66 4.39 0.85 9.34
N ALA A 67 3.97 1.63 10.34
CA ALA A 67 2.94 1.20 11.28
C ALA A 67 1.61 0.90 10.56
N SER A 68 1.17 1.80 9.67
CA SER A 68 -0.01 1.57 8.82
C SER A 68 0.17 0.37 7.89
N ALA A 69 1.34 0.21 7.27
CA ALA A 69 1.65 -0.93 6.42
C ALA A 69 1.51 -2.26 7.16
N GLN A 70 2.00 -2.33 8.39
CA GLN A 70 1.94 -3.51 9.25
C GLN A 70 0.53 -3.89 9.72
N CYS A 71 -0.44 -2.98 9.63
CA CYS A 71 -1.86 -3.30 9.80
C CYS A 71 -2.46 -4.06 8.61
N THR A 72 -1.74 -4.11 7.48
CA THR A 72 -2.27 -4.66 6.22
C THR A 72 -1.54 -5.91 5.74
N GLY A 73 -0.31 -6.13 6.21
CA GLY A 73 0.54 -7.26 5.84
C GLY A 73 1.69 -7.46 6.83
N ARG A 74 2.39 -8.59 6.69
CA ARG A 74 3.57 -8.94 7.51
C ARG A 74 4.80 -9.18 6.62
N GLY A 75 5.97 -9.37 7.23
CA GLY A 75 7.19 -9.73 6.49
C GLY A 75 7.59 -8.68 5.46
N TRP A 76 7.50 -7.40 5.82
CA TRP A 76 7.86 -6.28 4.96
C TRP A 76 9.37 -6.27 4.69
N LEU A 77 9.73 -6.25 3.41
CA LEU A 77 11.08 -6.01 2.93
C LEU A 77 11.23 -4.53 2.61
N LEU A 78 12.26 -3.89 3.15
CA LEU A 78 12.65 -2.52 2.80
C LEU A 78 13.73 -2.57 1.72
N SER A 79 13.54 -1.78 0.67
CA SER A 79 14.53 -1.56 -0.39
C SER A 79 14.95 -0.09 -0.44
N GLY A 80 16.11 0.18 -1.05
CA GLY A 80 16.62 1.54 -1.20
C GLY A 80 17.16 2.13 0.12
N SER A 81 17.02 3.45 0.26
CA SER A 81 17.55 4.21 1.40
C SER A 81 16.43 4.97 2.10
N ILE A 82 16.11 4.58 3.34
CA ILE A 82 15.09 5.26 4.16
C ILE A 82 15.42 6.73 4.47
N ALA A 83 16.63 7.20 4.17
CA ALA A 83 16.98 8.62 4.28
C ALA A 83 16.38 9.47 3.14
N GLU A 84 16.07 8.84 2.01
CA GLU A 84 15.68 9.46 0.73
C GLU A 84 14.29 9.00 0.27
N GLU A 85 13.94 7.74 0.50
CA GLU A 85 12.67 7.15 0.08
C GLU A 85 12.22 6.05 1.04
N LEU A 86 10.92 5.81 1.11
CA LEU A 86 10.37 4.60 1.71
C LEU A 86 9.87 3.73 0.56
N ASP A 87 10.58 2.65 0.27
CA ASP A 87 10.17 1.62 -0.69
C ASP A 87 10.06 0.29 0.06
N ALA A 88 8.84 -0.25 0.18
CA ALA A 88 8.61 -1.46 0.98
C ALA A 88 7.61 -2.41 0.35
N TRP A 89 7.91 -3.71 0.40
CA TRP A 89 7.12 -4.77 -0.22
C TRP A 89 6.76 -5.88 0.78
N SER A 90 5.55 -6.41 0.69
CA SER A 90 5.10 -7.60 1.41
C SER A 90 4.38 -8.58 0.48
N ASN A 91 4.71 -9.86 0.59
CA ASN A 91 3.97 -10.98 -0.03
C ASN A 91 3.03 -11.70 0.96
N HIS A 92 2.81 -11.11 2.14
CA HIS A 92 2.04 -11.71 3.22
C HIS A 92 0.92 -10.75 3.65
N SER A 93 -0.05 -10.53 2.75
CA SER A 93 -1.23 -9.74 3.08
C SER A 93 -2.09 -10.40 4.16
N LEU A 94 -2.72 -9.58 4.99
CA LEU A 94 -3.71 -10.03 5.98
C LEU A 94 -5.11 -10.20 5.38
N VAL A 95 -5.32 -9.79 4.11
CA VAL A 95 -6.63 -9.78 3.46
C VAL A 95 -6.66 -10.77 2.30
N SER A 96 -7.60 -11.71 2.36
CA SER A 96 -7.81 -12.67 1.27
C SER A 96 -8.15 -11.97 -0.04
N GLY A 97 -7.52 -12.41 -1.13
CA GLY A 97 -7.64 -11.80 -2.46
C GLY A 97 -6.54 -10.78 -2.78
N VAL A 98 -5.72 -10.39 -1.80
CA VAL A 98 -4.49 -9.59 -2.02
C VAL A 98 -3.28 -10.51 -1.90
N SER A 99 -2.51 -10.61 -2.98
CA SER A 99 -1.31 -11.46 -3.06
C SER A 99 -0.07 -10.75 -2.53
N SER A 100 0.08 -9.47 -2.85
CA SER A 100 1.21 -8.66 -2.39
C SER A 100 0.84 -7.19 -2.28
N ILE A 101 1.62 -6.47 -1.49
CA ILE A 101 1.42 -5.08 -1.15
C ILE A 101 2.75 -4.37 -1.35
N HIS A 102 2.72 -3.24 -2.04
CA HIS A 102 3.84 -2.34 -2.20
C HIS A 102 3.44 -0.97 -1.66
N ILE A 103 4.32 -0.36 -0.86
CA ILE A 103 4.20 1.03 -0.48
C ILE A 103 5.43 1.79 -0.95
N GLN A 104 5.20 3.02 -1.36
CA GLN A 104 6.26 3.90 -1.84
C GLN A 104 5.99 5.34 -1.40
N ALA A 105 7.04 6.03 -0.96
CA ALA A 105 7.03 7.46 -0.73
C ALA A 105 8.42 8.04 -0.96
N GLU A 106 8.47 9.25 -1.50
CA GLU A 106 9.73 9.98 -1.73
C GLU A 106 9.83 11.12 -0.73
N ARG A 107 11.05 11.34 -0.20
CA ARG A 107 11.34 12.52 0.60
C ARG A 107 11.37 13.73 -0.32
N ARG A 108 10.38 14.61 -0.19
CA ARG A 108 10.38 15.93 -0.84
C ARG A 108 11.07 16.93 0.08
N GLU A 109 11.95 17.76 -0.49
CA GLU A 109 12.63 18.87 0.20
C GLU A 109 11.65 19.98 0.63
#